data_AF-A0A2S4VCP9-F1
#
_entry.id   AF-A0A2S4VCP9-F1
#
_cell.length_a   1.000
_cell.length_b   1.000
_cell.length_c   1.000
_cell.angle_alpha   90.00
_cell.angle_beta   90.00
_cell.angle_gamma   90.00
#
_symmetry.space_group_name_H-M   'P 1'
#
loop_
_entity.id
_entity.type
_entity.pdbx_description
1 polymer ?
#
loop_
_entity_poly.entity_id
_entity_poly.type
_entity_poly.pdbx_seq_one_letter_code
_entity_poly.pdbx_strand_id
1 'polypeptide(L)'
;LVARELGRVHGAYVNLFAGIVNPASLAVYNQLDIRQELWDQLQSKRLPALRREVQSLSRALTDPPDLYNKPIPKMKLVLKILSKIDATMGKIKLVIACVGPRLVRGDIRHDKDFKNLKIFNCHRIADCIYIINDKVCELLETYRLLIEESGHIFDHQSESVDDVLMRTFTCSFWIDGTIEGMDRWELHHVQDEWRTGLDSINETLAVFYQFVAACSEEHNAHLIRVKVPNKNPTCQPGEDANMRSESLPEPIFSPPTFRILEPRSVIAALKIARLLLGKLLEISKDTKNFRMRSDLTSRELDVFVTMTNTLAASFRTLVYSLSPSMSRGQDNSPMIIQQSLSHLQASPRVILLMMNSIFLPVLDRADDFPSPIVSHKVWFRRWNNLHNLAIRVFHGFGYYVPLS
;
A
#
# COMPACT_ATOMS: atom_id res chain seq x y z
N LEU A 1 -5.50 -30.11 -22.16
CA LEU A 1 -4.10 -30.17 -21.68
C LEU A 1 -3.54 -28.79 -21.33
N VAL A 2 -3.60 -27.82 -22.24
CA VAL A 2 -3.10 -26.45 -22.00
C VAL A 2 -3.77 -25.77 -20.79
N ALA A 3 -5.10 -25.77 -20.68
CA ALA A 3 -5.81 -25.20 -19.52
C ALA A 3 -5.37 -25.83 -18.17
N ARG A 4 -5.18 -27.15 -18.15
CA ARG A 4 -4.66 -27.85 -16.97
C ARG A 4 -3.25 -27.40 -16.61
N GLU A 5 -2.38 -27.21 -17.60
CA GLU A 5 -1.01 -26.76 -17.37
C GLU A 5 -0.95 -25.30 -16.90
N LEU A 6 -1.81 -24.42 -17.44
CA LEU A 6 -2.00 -23.06 -16.94
C LEU A 6 -2.40 -23.08 -15.47
N GLY A 7 -3.43 -23.87 -15.11
CA GLY A 7 -3.88 -24.03 -13.73
C GLY A 7 -2.80 -24.60 -12.79
N ARG A 8 -1.98 -25.55 -13.27
CA ARG A 8 -0.84 -26.11 -12.52
C ARG A 8 0.20 -25.05 -12.21
N VAL A 9 0.65 -24.28 -13.22
CA VAL A 9 1.64 -23.23 -13.03
C VAL A 9 1.08 -22.13 -12.13
N HIS A 10 -0.16 -21.67 -12.38
CA HIS A 10 -0.85 -20.73 -11.50
C HIS A 10 -0.87 -21.21 -10.04
N GLY A 11 -1.34 -22.44 -9.79
CA GLY A 11 -1.42 -23.00 -8.45
C GLY A 11 -0.07 -23.14 -7.74
N ALA A 12 1.03 -23.34 -8.48
CA ALA A 12 2.38 -23.41 -7.91
C ALA A 12 2.90 -22.05 -7.41
N TYR A 13 2.40 -20.94 -7.95
CA TYR A 13 2.93 -19.59 -7.71
C TYR A 13 1.92 -18.62 -7.08
N VAL A 14 0.64 -18.97 -6.97
CA VAL A 14 -0.37 -18.17 -6.25
C VAL A 14 0.08 -17.84 -4.82
N ASN A 15 0.81 -18.76 -4.18
CA ASN A 15 1.58 -18.50 -2.98
C ASN A 15 3.07 -18.63 -3.28
N LEU A 16 3.68 -17.53 -3.73
CA LEU A 16 5.07 -17.49 -4.18
C LEU A 16 6.04 -18.12 -3.18
N PHE A 17 5.85 -17.97 -1.87
CA PHE A 17 6.80 -18.48 -0.86
C PHE A 17 6.39 -19.81 -0.21
N ALA A 18 5.29 -20.43 -0.66
CA ALA A 18 4.94 -21.77 -0.18
C ALA A 18 6.11 -22.75 -0.36
N GLY A 19 6.49 -23.44 0.72
CA GLY A 19 7.56 -24.43 0.72
C GLY A 19 9.00 -23.90 0.76
N ILE A 20 9.22 -22.58 0.87
CA ILE A 20 10.57 -22.04 1.10
C ILE A 20 10.85 -21.94 2.59
N VAL A 21 11.88 -22.66 3.02
CA VAL A 21 12.58 -22.33 4.27
C VAL A 21 13.48 -21.16 3.95
N ASN A 22 13.01 -19.94 4.21
CA ASN A 22 13.87 -18.76 4.09
C ASN A 22 14.93 -18.90 5.19
N PRO A 23 16.22 -19.04 4.85
CA PRO A 23 17.24 -19.19 5.85
C PRO A 23 17.31 -17.87 6.63
N ALA A 24 16.78 -17.86 7.85
CA ALA A 24 17.00 -16.81 8.83
C ALA A 24 18.47 -16.88 9.30
N SER A 25 19.40 -16.69 8.37
CA SER A 25 20.80 -16.99 8.52
C SER A 25 21.61 -15.73 8.23
N LEU A 26 22.21 -15.21 9.30
CA LEU A 26 23.22 -14.16 9.20
C LEU A 26 24.39 -14.59 8.29
N ALA A 27 24.65 -15.90 8.16
CA ALA A 27 25.67 -16.41 7.25
C ALA A 27 25.32 -16.15 5.78
N VAL A 28 24.06 -16.38 5.36
CA VAL A 28 23.61 -16.07 4.00
C VAL A 28 23.66 -14.56 3.77
N TYR A 29 23.22 -13.78 4.75
CA TYR A 29 23.26 -12.32 4.67
C TYR A 29 24.67 -11.77 4.43
N ASN A 30 25.68 -12.34 5.07
CA ASN A 30 27.08 -11.91 4.92
C ASN A 30 27.77 -12.43 3.66
N GLN A 31 27.15 -13.33 2.88
CA GLN A 31 27.69 -13.82 1.61
C GLN A 31 27.45 -12.81 0.48
N LEU A 32 28.12 -11.66 0.55
CA LEU A 32 27.91 -10.54 -0.37
C LEU A 32 28.19 -10.89 -1.83
N ASP A 33 29.25 -11.66 -2.11
CA ASP A 33 29.61 -12.02 -3.50
C ASP A 33 28.51 -12.86 -4.16
N ILE A 34 27.99 -13.86 -3.43
CA ILE A 34 26.91 -14.73 -3.91
C ILE A 34 25.62 -13.93 -4.08
N ARG A 35 25.28 -13.09 -3.09
CA ARG A 35 24.09 -12.23 -3.15
C ARG A 35 24.17 -11.24 -4.31
N GLN A 36 25.35 -10.68 -4.56
CA GLN A 36 25.58 -9.77 -5.69
C GLN A 36 25.41 -10.51 -7.02
N GLU A 37 25.98 -11.71 -7.16
CA GLU A 37 25.79 -12.50 -8.37
C GLU A 37 24.30 -12.82 -8.60
N LEU A 38 23.57 -13.20 -7.55
CA LEU A 38 22.14 -13.50 -7.65
C LEU A 38 21.32 -12.25 -8.00
N TRP A 39 21.66 -11.09 -7.43
CA TRP A 39 21.09 -9.80 -7.78
C TRP A 39 21.30 -9.47 -9.26
N ASP A 40 22.53 -9.57 -9.74
CA ASP A 40 22.90 -9.28 -11.12
C ASP A 40 22.20 -10.26 -12.08
N GLN A 41 22.10 -11.53 -11.71
CA GLN A 41 21.34 -12.52 -12.47
C GLN A 41 19.84 -12.20 -12.51
N LEU A 42 19.26 -11.71 -11.41
CA LEU A 42 17.86 -11.30 -11.36
C LEU A 42 17.60 -10.19 -12.38
N GLN A 43 18.41 -9.13 -12.34
CA GLN A 43 18.29 -7.95 -13.21
C GLN A 43 18.58 -8.27 -14.68
N SER A 44 19.73 -8.91 -14.96
CA SER A 44 20.23 -9.04 -16.34
C SER A 44 19.69 -10.26 -17.09
N LYS A 45 19.21 -11.29 -16.38
CA LYS A 45 18.84 -12.58 -17.00
C LYS A 45 17.42 -13.00 -16.67
N ARG A 46 17.04 -13.08 -15.39
CA ARG A 46 15.79 -13.73 -14.97
C ARG A 46 14.56 -12.89 -15.29
N LEU A 47 14.55 -11.62 -14.88
CA LEU A 47 13.44 -10.70 -15.18
C LEU A 47 13.28 -10.47 -16.70
N PRO A 48 14.35 -10.23 -17.48
CA PRO A 48 14.24 -10.16 -18.94
C PRO A 48 13.78 -11.46 -19.61
N ALA A 49 14.11 -12.63 -19.04
CA ALA A 49 13.60 -13.91 -19.53
C ALA A 49 12.10 -14.03 -19.28
N LEU A 50 11.64 -13.76 -18.07
CA LEU A 50 10.22 -13.81 -17.70
C LEU A 50 9.38 -12.89 -18.59
N ARG A 51 9.84 -11.66 -18.82
CA ARG A 51 9.19 -10.71 -19.74
C ARG A 51 9.00 -11.29 -21.13
N ARG A 52 10.07 -11.85 -21.71
CA ARG A 52 10.01 -12.46 -23.06
C ARG A 52 9.08 -13.66 -23.10
N GLU A 53 9.06 -14.46 -22.03
CA GLU A 53 8.21 -15.63 -21.91
C GLU A 53 6.73 -15.25 -21.81
N VAL A 54 6.38 -14.24 -21.01
CA VAL A 54 5.04 -13.66 -20.90
C VAL A 54 4.55 -13.11 -22.25
N GLN A 55 5.39 -12.33 -22.95
CA GLN A 55 5.05 -11.82 -24.28
C GLN A 55 4.89 -12.93 -25.32
N SER A 56 5.74 -13.97 -25.24
CA SER A 56 5.65 -15.12 -26.14
C SER A 56 4.39 -15.92 -25.90
N LEU A 57 3.98 -16.08 -24.63
CA LEU A 57 2.72 -16.74 -24.27
C LEU A 57 1.54 -16.00 -24.89
N SER A 58 1.55 -14.67 -24.79
CA SER A 58 0.50 -13.85 -25.38
C SER A 58 0.39 -14.03 -26.87
N ARG A 59 1.47 -13.80 -27.62
CA ARG A 59 1.48 -13.98 -29.07
C ARG A 59 1.05 -15.39 -29.47
N ALA A 60 1.58 -16.41 -28.79
CA ALA A 60 1.24 -17.81 -29.08
C ALA A 60 -0.24 -18.15 -28.84
N LEU A 61 -1.00 -17.35 -28.10
CA LEU A 61 -2.43 -17.56 -27.86
C LEU A 61 -3.29 -16.61 -28.72
N THR A 62 -2.88 -15.34 -28.86
CA THR A 62 -3.66 -14.29 -29.54
C THR A 62 -3.42 -14.21 -31.05
N ASP A 63 -2.28 -14.67 -31.55
CA ASP A 63 -1.96 -14.54 -32.98
C ASP A 63 -2.99 -15.31 -33.86
N PRO A 64 -3.42 -14.70 -34.98
CA PRO A 64 -4.35 -15.32 -35.90
C PRO A 64 -3.85 -16.69 -36.38
N PRO A 65 -4.75 -17.67 -36.61
CA PRO A 65 -4.48 -18.78 -37.48
C PRO A 65 -3.84 -18.30 -38.77
N ASP A 66 -2.61 -18.74 -39.07
CA ASP A 66 -2.28 -18.91 -40.48
C ASP A 66 -3.37 -19.81 -41.08
N LEU A 67 -3.86 -19.49 -42.28
CA LEU A 67 -4.98 -20.15 -42.96
C LEU A 67 -4.85 -21.70 -43.12
N TYR A 68 -3.73 -22.29 -42.66
CA TYR A 68 -3.42 -23.72 -42.64
C TYR A 68 -3.00 -24.22 -41.24
N ASN A 69 -3.73 -23.76 -40.22
CA ASN A 69 -3.45 -23.93 -38.80
C ASN A 69 -3.47 -25.39 -38.33
N LYS A 70 -2.32 -25.88 -37.84
CA LYS A 70 -2.26 -27.15 -37.08
C LYS A 70 -2.39 -26.81 -35.58
N PRO A 71 -3.54 -27.09 -34.93
CA PRO A 71 -3.77 -26.75 -33.52
C PRO A 71 -2.77 -27.44 -32.57
N ILE A 72 -2.28 -28.62 -32.94
CA ILE A 72 -1.34 -29.41 -32.13
C ILE A 72 0.02 -28.69 -31.97
N PRO A 73 0.71 -28.23 -33.03
CA PRO A 73 1.89 -27.38 -32.92
C PRO A 73 1.72 -26.12 -32.06
N LYS A 74 0.60 -25.38 -32.19
CA LYS A 74 0.30 -24.19 -31.37
C LYS A 74 0.22 -24.57 -29.88
N MET A 75 -0.52 -25.62 -29.55
CA MET A 75 -0.59 -26.13 -28.17
C MET A 75 0.76 -26.60 -27.63
N LYS A 76 1.56 -27.30 -28.44
CA LYS A 76 2.92 -27.73 -28.05
C LYS A 76 3.83 -26.54 -27.75
N LEU A 77 3.72 -25.46 -28.54
CA LEU A 77 4.45 -24.22 -28.31
C LEU A 77 4.05 -23.58 -26.98
N VAL A 78 2.74 -23.47 -26.70
CA VAL A 78 2.23 -22.92 -25.44
C VAL A 78 2.75 -23.72 -24.24
N LEU A 79 2.67 -25.05 -24.28
CA LEU A 79 3.20 -25.90 -23.20
C LEU A 79 4.72 -25.71 -23.00
N LYS A 80 5.48 -25.55 -24.09
CA LYS A 80 6.91 -25.22 -24.03
C LYS A 80 7.16 -23.85 -23.40
N ILE A 81 6.30 -22.86 -23.62
CA ILE A 81 6.43 -21.54 -22.99
C ILE A 81 6.08 -21.64 -21.50
N LEU A 82 5.00 -22.34 -21.13
CA LEU A 82 4.60 -22.52 -19.73
C LEU A 82 5.68 -23.22 -18.90
N SER A 83 6.32 -24.26 -19.43
CA SER A 83 7.45 -24.91 -18.75
C SER A 83 8.65 -23.98 -18.52
N LYS A 84 8.88 -23.00 -19.40
CA LYS A 84 9.92 -21.98 -19.22
C LYS A 84 9.53 -20.97 -18.15
N ILE A 85 8.28 -20.48 -18.16
CA ILE A 85 7.75 -19.58 -17.13
C ILE A 85 7.90 -20.24 -15.76
N ASP A 86 7.50 -21.51 -15.63
CA ASP A 86 7.64 -22.28 -14.39
C ASP A 86 9.11 -22.34 -13.93
N ALA A 87 10.02 -22.74 -14.81
CA ALA A 87 11.44 -22.79 -14.48
C ALA A 87 12.04 -21.41 -14.11
N THR A 88 11.60 -20.33 -14.77
CA THR A 88 12.07 -18.96 -14.50
C THR A 88 11.53 -18.44 -13.18
N MET A 89 10.23 -18.61 -12.92
CA MET A 89 9.59 -18.22 -11.66
C MET A 89 10.17 -18.97 -10.47
N GLY A 90 10.42 -20.29 -10.60
CA GLY A 90 11.09 -21.07 -9.57
C GLY A 90 12.49 -20.56 -9.24
N LYS A 91 13.25 -20.11 -10.24
CA LYS A 91 14.57 -19.49 -10.03
C LYS A 91 14.47 -18.11 -9.37
N ILE A 92 13.53 -17.26 -9.80
CA ILE A 92 13.29 -15.94 -9.19
C ILE A 92 12.94 -16.11 -7.71
N LYS A 93 12.03 -17.03 -7.41
CA LYS A 93 11.59 -17.38 -6.07
C LYS A 93 12.77 -17.75 -5.15
N LEU A 94 13.71 -18.58 -5.63
CA LEU A 94 14.92 -18.93 -4.88
C LEU A 94 15.89 -17.75 -4.72
N VAL A 95 16.10 -16.97 -5.79
CA VAL A 95 16.98 -15.79 -5.77
C VAL A 95 16.53 -14.80 -4.70
N ILE A 96 15.24 -14.48 -4.63
CA ILE A 96 14.72 -13.52 -3.64
C ILE A 96 14.93 -14.01 -2.20
N ALA A 97 14.74 -15.32 -1.95
CA ALA A 97 14.98 -15.90 -0.64
C ALA A 97 16.46 -15.78 -0.18
N CYS A 98 17.40 -15.78 -1.12
CA CYS A 98 18.84 -15.66 -0.84
C CYS A 98 19.33 -14.20 -0.80
N VAL A 99 18.80 -13.33 -1.67
CA VAL A 99 19.19 -11.92 -1.75
C VAL A 99 18.75 -11.16 -0.50
N GLY A 100 17.54 -11.43 0.01
CA GLY A 100 16.99 -10.82 1.21
C GLY A 100 16.56 -11.87 2.25
N PRO A 101 17.50 -12.48 3.00
CA PRO A 101 17.14 -13.41 4.05
C PRO A 101 16.32 -12.69 5.12
N ARG A 102 15.32 -13.37 5.68
CA ARG A 102 14.49 -12.81 6.76
C ARG A 102 15.33 -12.71 8.03
N LEU A 103 15.83 -11.52 8.31
CA LEU A 103 16.56 -11.20 9.54
C LEU A 103 15.68 -10.39 10.49
N VAL A 104 15.95 -10.49 11.79
CA VAL A 104 15.32 -9.62 12.78
C VAL A 104 15.96 -8.24 12.69
N ARG A 105 15.16 -7.17 12.73
CA ARG A 105 15.63 -5.77 12.57
C ARG A 105 16.81 -5.38 13.49
N GLY A 106 16.99 -6.08 14.62
CA GLY A 106 18.08 -5.84 15.58
C GLY A 106 19.46 -6.34 15.13
N ASP A 107 19.51 -7.25 14.16
CA ASP A 107 20.74 -7.89 13.67
C ASP A 107 21.44 -7.05 12.59
N ILE A 108 20.71 -6.10 12.00
CA ILE A 108 21.17 -5.29 10.87
C ILE A 108 21.64 -3.94 11.39
N ARG A 109 22.91 -3.88 11.78
CA ARG A 109 23.49 -2.66 12.36
C ARG A 109 24.40 -1.89 11.40
N HIS A 110 24.99 -2.55 10.41
CA HIS A 110 26.08 -1.97 9.62
C HIS A 110 26.07 -2.45 8.16
N ASP A 111 25.06 -2.09 7.37
CA ASP A 111 24.98 -2.43 5.93
C ASP A 111 25.14 -1.24 4.99
N LYS A 112 25.63 -0.11 5.49
CA LYS A 112 25.86 1.13 4.71
C LYS A 112 26.71 0.88 3.45
N ASP A 113 27.66 -0.05 3.52
CA ASP A 113 28.61 -0.35 2.44
C ASP A 113 28.13 -1.47 1.51
N PHE A 114 26.94 -2.04 1.73
CA PHE A 114 26.41 -3.17 0.96
C PHE A 114 25.78 -2.74 -0.38
N LYS A 115 25.79 -1.43 -0.71
CA LYS A 115 25.24 -0.87 -1.95
C LYS A 115 23.80 -1.37 -2.20
N ASN A 116 23.54 -2.01 -3.34
CA ASN A 116 22.23 -2.54 -3.73
C ASN A 116 21.76 -3.69 -2.82
N LEU A 117 22.66 -4.36 -2.10
CA LEU A 117 22.35 -5.49 -1.21
C LEU A 117 21.99 -5.07 0.23
N LYS A 118 21.82 -3.78 0.49
CA LYS A 118 21.16 -3.30 1.71
C LYS A 118 19.82 -4.01 1.88
N ILE A 119 19.49 -4.41 3.11
CA ILE A 119 18.24 -5.13 3.34
C ILE A 119 17.02 -4.30 2.91
N PHE A 120 17.12 -2.97 3.02
CA PHE A 120 16.10 -2.03 2.59
C PHE A 120 15.75 -2.21 1.12
N ASN A 121 16.78 -2.29 0.26
CA ASN A 121 16.62 -2.53 -1.18
C ASN A 121 16.16 -3.98 -1.45
N CYS A 122 16.62 -4.94 -0.65
CA CYS A 122 16.23 -6.35 -0.77
C CYS A 122 14.74 -6.58 -0.43
N HIS A 123 14.19 -5.85 0.54
CA HIS A 123 12.75 -5.87 0.81
C HIS A 123 11.96 -5.27 -0.35
N ARG A 124 12.42 -4.13 -0.89
CA ARG A 124 11.77 -3.51 -2.04
C ARG A 124 11.69 -4.44 -3.25
N ILE A 125 12.78 -5.14 -3.60
CA ILE A 125 12.71 -6.11 -4.71
C ILE A 125 11.76 -7.25 -4.40
N ALA A 126 11.73 -7.75 -3.17
CA ALA A 126 10.79 -8.80 -2.80
C ALA A 126 9.35 -8.35 -3.05
N ASP A 127 8.99 -7.13 -2.62
CA ASP A 127 7.66 -6.54 -2.87
C ASP A 127 7.36 -6.38 -4.37
N CYS A 128 8.33 -5.89 -5.16
CA CYS A 128 8.19 -5.81 -6.62
C CYS A 128 7.98 -7.20 -7.25
N ILE A 129 8.71 -8.23 -6.81
CA ILE A 129 8.52 -9.60 -7.30
C ILE A 129 7.15 -10.14 -6.88
N TYR A 130 6.64 -9.83 -5.69
CA TYR A 130 5.28 -10.20 -5.30
C TYR A 130 4.24 -9.62 -6.27
N ILE A 131 4.38 -8.34 -6.64
CA ILE A 131 3.50 -7.69 -7.62
C ILE A 131 3.63 -8.35 -8.99
N ILE A 132 4.86 -8.60 -9.47
CA ILE A 132 5.07 -9.28 -10.76
C ILE A 132 4.44 -10.68 -10.74
N ASN A 133 4.62 -11.43 -9.64
CA ASN A 133 4.05 -12.76 -9.48
C ASN A 133 2.52 -12.73 -9.53
N ASP A 134 1.89 -11.77 -8.84
CA ASP A 134 0.45 -11.54 -8.91
C ASP A 134 -0.01 -11.31 -10.35
N LYS A 135 0.69 -10.45 -11.11
CA LYS A 135 0.35 -10.18 -12.52
C LYS A 135 0.58 -11.35 -13.46
N VAL A 136 1.59 -12.18 -13.20
CA VAL A 136 1.76 -13.45 -13.92
C VAL A 136 0.60 -14.40 -13.60
N CYS A 137 0.21 -14.53 -12.33
CA CYS A 137 -0.89 -15.41 -11.92
C CYS A 137 -2.23 -14.98 -12.52
N GLU A 138 -2.55 -13.68 -12.43
CA GLU A 138 -3.73 -13.10 -13.08
C GLU A 138 -3.75 -13.42 -14.58
N LEU A 139 -2.63 -13.23 -15.27
CA LEU A 139 -2.53 -13.52 -16.70
C LEU A 139 -2.75 -15.01 -17.03
N LEU A 140 -2.13 -15.91 -16.26
CA LEU A 140 -2.28 -17.36 -16.45
C LEU A 140 -3.74 -17.81 -16.24
N GLU A 141 -4.41 -17.24 -15.24
CA GLU A 141 -5.81 -17.53 -14.95
C GLU A 141 -6.74 -16.99 -16.04
N THR A 142 -6.51 -15.76 -16.53
CA THR A 142 -7.28 -15.22 -17.66
C THR A 142 -7.14 -16.11 -18.90
N TYR A 143 -5.93 -16.57 -19.24
CA TYR A 143 -5.76 -17.51 -20.35
C TYR A 143 -6.45 -18.86 -20.11
N ARG A 144 -6.48 -19.34 -18.86
CA ARG A 144 -7.14 -20.59 -18.52
C ARG A 144 -8.64 -20.48 -18.79
N LEU A 145 -9.27 -19.42 -18.28
CA LEU A 145 -10.69 -19.13 -18.49
C LEU A 145 -11.02 -18.97 -19.97
N LEU A 146 -10.22 -18.19 -20.70
CA LEU A 146 -10.39 -18.01 -22.15
C LEU A 146 -10.39 -19.35 -22.89
N ILE A 147 -9.47 -20.26 -22.56
CA ILE A 147 -9.39 -21.58 -23.22
C ILE A 147 -10.56 -22.48 -22.84
N GLU A 148 -11.03 -22.42 -21.59
CA GLU A 148 -12.16 -23.21 -21.09
C GLU A 148 -13.48 -22.77 -21.73
N GLU A 149 -13.68 -21.46 -21.90
CA GLU A 149 -14.90 -20.88 -22.50
C GLU A 149 -14.94 -21.03 -24.03
N SER A 150 -13.80 -20.86 -24.70
CA SER A 150 -13.73 -20.84 -26.17
C SER A 150 -13.49 -22.20 -26.84
N GLY A 151 -13.27 -23.27 -26.06
CA GLY A 151 -13.04 -24.61 -26.60
C GLY A 151 -11.83 -24.73 -27.55
N HIS A 152 -10.85 -23.83 -27.40
CA HIS A 152 -9.66 -23.64 -28.25
C HIS A 152 -9.86 -22.83 -29.55
N ILE A 153 -11.04 -22.22 -29.77
CA ILE A 153 -11.32 -21.34 -30.91
C ILE A 153 -11.20 -19.90 -30.43
N PHE A 154 -10.01 -19.32 -30.60
CA PHE A 154 -9.77 -17.93 -30.24
C PHE A 154 -10.45 -17.03 -31.29
N ASP A 155 -11.67 -16.57 -31.04
CA ASP A 155 -12.28 -15.54 -31.88
C ASP A 155 -11.59 -14.19 -31.63
N HIS A 156 -10.95 -13.67 -32.67
CA HIS A 156 -9.97 -12.58 -32.60
C HIS A 156 -10.59 -11.18 -32.42
N GLN A 157 -11.91 -11.10 -32.27
CA GLN A 157 -12.68 -9.85 -32.14
C GLN A 157 -13.48 -9.77 -30.83
N SER A 158 -13.09 -10.51 -29.79
CA SER A 158 -13.78 -10.48 -28.51
C SER A 158 -13.07 -9.60 -27.48
N GLU A 159 -13.86 -8.96 -26.62
CA GLU A 159 -13.42 -8.18 -25.43
C GLU A 159 -12.43 -8.96 -24.54
N SER A 160 -12.50 -10.30 -24.59
CA SER A 160 -11.61 -11.21 -23.88
C SER A 160 -10.14 -11.18 -24.37
N VAL A 161 -9.90 -10.91 -25.66
CA VAL A 161 -8.54 -10.81 -26.22
C VAL A 161 -7.89 -9.49 -25.80
N ASP A 162 -8.67 -8.40 -25.76
CA ASP A 162 -8.18 -7.10 -25.32
C ASP A 162 -7.80 -7.11 -23.82
N ASP A 163 -8.58 -7.75 -22.96
CA ASP A 163 -8.25 -7.93 -21.53
C ASP A 163 -6.91 -8.66 -21.37
N VAL A 164 -6.70 -9.73 -22.12
CA VAL A 164 -5.46 -10.50 -22.13
C VAL A 164 -4.25 -9.68 -22.56
N LEU A 165 -4.38 -8.89 -23.63
CA LEU A 165 -3.31 -8.02 -24.11
C LEU A 165 -2.98 -6.93 -23.08
N MET A 166 -4.00 -6.36 -22.44
CA MET A 166 -3.82 -5.38 -21.37
C MET A 166 -3.10 -5.99 -20.15
N ARG A 167 -3.46 -7.21 -19.74
CA ARG A 167 -2.76 -7.91 -18.65
C ARG A 167 -1.32 -8.23 -18.98
N THR A 168 -1.06 -8.65 -20.22
CA THR A 168 0.30 -8.91 -20.72
C THR A 168 1.16 -7.64 -20.70
N PHE A 169 0.59 -6.53 -21.17
CA PHE A 169 1.24 -5.21 -21.12
C PHE A 169 1.53 -4.81 -19.67
N THR A 170 0.54 -4.92 -18.78
CA THR A 170 0.69 -4.57 -17.36
C THR A 170 1.78 -5.39 -16.70
N CYS A 171 1.81 -6.71 -16.91
CA CYS A 171 2.86 -7.57 -16.40
C CYS A 171 4.25 -7.16 -16.92
N SER A 172 4.36 -6.86 -18.22
CA SER A 172 5.62 -6.41 -18.83
C SER A 172 6.08 -5.07 -18.27
N PHE A 173 5.16 -4.13 -18.08
CA PHE A 173 5.42 -2.81 -17.51
C PHE A 173 6.00 -2.92 -16.09
N TRP A 174 5.42 -3.78 -15.25
CA TRP A 174 5.96 -4.02 -13.90
C TRP A 174 7.34 -4.67 -13.91
N ILE A 175 7.59 -5.60 -14.84
CA ILE A 175 8.92 -6.21 -14.98
C ILE A 175 9.95 -5.16 -15.42
N ASP A 176 9.64 -4.37 -16.44
CA ASP A 176 10.54 -3.32 -16.96
C ASP A 176 10.82 -2.26 -15.89
N GLY A 177 9.78 -1.76 -15.21
CA GLY A 177 9.95 -0.79 -14.12
C GLY A 177 10.76 -1.33 -12.94
N THR A 178 10.64 -2.63 -12.65
CA THR A 178 11.48 -3.28 -11.63
C THR A 178 12.94 -3.31 -12.06
N ILE A 179 13.25 -3.72 -13.29
CA ILE A 179 14.61 -3.77 -13.83
C ILE A 179 15.25 -2.37 -13.85
N GLU A 180 14.52 -1.37 -14.35
CA GLU A 180 14.99 0.03 -14.43
C GLU A 180 15.26 0.63 -13.04
N GLY A 181 14.46 0.24 -12.06
CA GLY A 181 14.59 0.75 -10.70
C GLY A 181 15.78 0.18 -9.91
N MET A 182 16.23 -1.05 -10.22
CA MET A 182 17.21 -1.81 -9.42
C MET A 182 18.47 -1.03 -9.02
N ASP A 183 18.87 -0.03 -9.80
CA ASP A 183 20.07 0.77 -9.54
C ASP A 183 19.82 2.09 -8.77
N ARG A 184 18.56 2.44 -8.46
CA ARG A 184 18.20 3.77 -7.89
C ARG A 184 17.17 3.72 -6.75
N TRP A 185 17.02 2.58 -6.08
CA TRP A 185 15.86 2.37 -5.21
C TRP A 185 15.81 3.13 -3.90
N GLU A 186 16.92 3.56 -3.29
CA GLU A 186 16.82 4.12 -1.93
C GLU A 186 15.89 5.34 -1.88
N LEU A 187 16.15 6.33 -2.73
CA LEU A 187 15.30 7.52 -2.82
C LEU A 187 13.92 7.21 -3.41
N HIS A 188 13.87 6.41 -4.47
CA HIS A 188 12.60 6.07 -5.13
C HIS A 188 11.65 5.31 -4.19
N HIS A 189 12.17 4.35 -3.43
CA HIS A 189 11.39 3.59 -2.46
C HIS A 189 10.86 4.49 -1.34
N VAL A 190 11.71 5.35 -0.76
CA VAL A 190 11.28 6.34 0.23
C VAL A 190 10.17 7.24 -0.32
N GLN A 191 10.28 7.70 -1.56
CA GLN A 191 9.25 8.50 -2.21
C GLN A 191 7.96 7.73 -2.46
N ASP A 192 8.04 6.46 -2.89
CA ASP A 192 6.88 5.61 -3.13
C ASP A 192 6.10 5.38 -1.84
N GLU A 193 6.79 5.10 -0.72
CA GLU A 193 6.17 4.95 0.59
C GLU A 193 5.46 6.24 1.03
N TRP A 194 6.06 7.40 0.78
CA TRP A 194 5.40 8.67 1.07
C TRP A 194 4.19 8.95 0.18
N ARG A 195 4.21 8.52 -1.10
CA ARG A 195 3.03 8.59 -1.97
C ARG A 195 1.92 7.71 -1.42
N THR A 196 2.22 6.47 -1.03
CA THR A 196 1.25 5.57 -0.39
C THR A 196 0.69 6.17 0.90
N GLY A 197 1.53 6.76 1.75
CA GLY A 197 1.08 7.48 2.95
C GLY A 197 0.19 8.69 2.61
N LEU A 198 0.51 9.43 1.55
CA LEU A 198 -0.28 10.57 1.08
C LEU A 198 -1.67 10.12 0.57
N ASP A 199 -1.72 9.04 -0.21
CA ASP A 199 -2.95 8.45 -0.72
C ASP A 199 -3.82 7.93 0.43
N SER A 200 -3.22 7.28 1.43
CA SER A 200 -3.93 6.86 2.65
C SER A 200 -4.55 8.04 3.41
N ILE A 201 -3.85 9.19 3.52
CA ILE A 201 -4.41 10.39 4.14
C ILE A 201 -5.55 10.97 3.29
N ASN A 202 -5.43 10.98 1.96
CA ASN A 202 -6.48 11.45 1.06
C ASN A 202 -7.74 10.58 1.13
N GLU A 203 -7.58 9.26 1.18
CA GLU A 203 -8.67 8.32 1.39
C GLU A 203 -9.33 8.54 2.76
N THR A 204 -8.52 8.66 3.82
CA THR A 204 -9.00 8.95 5.18
C THR A 204 -9.79 10.27 5.23
N LEU A 205 -9.34 11.30 4.52
CA LEU A 205 -10.07 12.57 4.37
C LEU A 205 -11.42 12.35 3.67
N ALA A 206 -11.45 11.61 2.57
CA ALA A 206 -12.67 11.33 1.82
C ALA A 206 -13.70 10.58 2.68
N VAL A 207 -13.26 9.55 3.41
CA VAL A 207 -14.10 8.81 4.37
C VAL A 207 -14.65 9.73 5.45
N PHE A 208 -13.81 10.60 6.02
CA PHE A 208 -14.28 11.52 7.05
C PHE A 208 -15.28 12.56 6.51
N TYR A 209 -15.10 13.05 5.28
CA TYR A 209 -16.10 13.93 4.66
C TYR A 209 -17.46 13.25 4.48
N GLN A 210 -17.47 11.99 4.04
CA GLN A 210 -18.70 11.20 3.91
C GLN A 210 -19.39 11.03 5.27
N PHE A 211 -18.61 10.71 6.31
CA PHE A 211 -19.12 10.60 7.67
C PHE A 211 -19.75 11.91 8.18
N VAL A 212 -19.08 13.05 7.99
CA VAL A 212 -19.62 14.36 8.40
C VAL A 212 -20.90 14.72 7.65
N ALA A 213 -20.97 14.40 6.35
CA ALA A 213 -22.18 14.61 5.55
C ALA A 213 -23.35 13.77 6.06
N ALA A 214 -23.13 12.47 6.32
CA ALA A 214 -24.15 11.57 6.85
C ALA A 214 -24.72 12.05 8.19
N CYS A 215 -23.87 12.49 9.12
CA CYS A 215 -24.35 13.01 10.41
C CYS A 215 -25.14 14.32 10.28
N SER A 216 -24.84 15.15 9.28
CA SER A 216 -25.61 16.38 8.98
C SER A 216 -27.00 16.04 8.42
N GLU A 217 -27.10 15.06 7.52
CA GLU A 217 -28.36 14.60 6.95
C GLU A 217 -29.27 13.93 8.00
N GLU A 218 -28.71 13.08 8.86
CA GLU A 218 -29.43 12.47 9.99
C GLU A 218 -29.95 13.53 10.98
N HIS A 219 -29.14 14.54 11.30
CA HIS A 219 -29.56 15.65 12.15
C HIS A 219 -30.74 16.43 11.55
N ASN A 220 -30.69 16.70 10.25
CA ASN A 220 -31.78 17.39 9.54
C ASN A 220 -33.05 16.53 9.47
N ALA A 221 -32.94 15.23 9.22
CA ALA A 221 -34.06 14.29 9.23
C ALA A 221 -34.73 14.19 10.61
N HIS A 222 -33.93 14.19 11.69
CA HIS A 222 -34.43 14.21 13.06
C HIS A 222 -35.17 15.52 13.41
N LEU A 223 -34.62 16.68 13.02
CA LEU A 223 -35.29 17.97 13.19
C LEU A 223 -36.64 18.04 12.46
N ILE A 224 -36.75 17.42 11.28
CA ILE A 224 -38.01 17.32 10.53
C ILE A 224 -39.01 16.42 11.28
N ARG A 225 -38.58 15.26 11.80
CA ARG A 225 -39.45 14.37 12.60
C ARG A 225 -39.96 15.01 13.89
N VAL A 226 -39.13 15.79 14.59
CA VAL A 226 -39.51 16.49 15.83
C VAL A 226 -40.42 17.70 15.56
N LYS A 227 -40.36 18.29 14.35
CA LYS A 227 -41.18 19.46 13.98
C LYS A 227 -42.57 19.12 13.43
N VAL A 228 -42.93 17.85 13.22
CA VAL A 228 -44.32 17.46 12.92
C VAL A 228 -45.04 17.28 14.26
N PRO A 229 -45.92 18.19 14.69
CA PRO A 229 -46.73 17.95 15.88
C PRO A 229 -47.76 16.90 15.51
N ASN A 230 -47.79 15.80 16.25
CA ASN A 230 -48.84 14.79 16.13
C ASN A 230 -50.19 15.48 16.39
N LYS A 231 -50.98 15.71 15.33
CA LYS A 231 -52.31 16.29 15.45
C LYS A 231 -53.27 15.22 15.97
N ASN A 232 -53.66 15.45 17.22
CA ASN A 232 -54.89 15.07 17.92
C ASN A 232 -54.86 13.82 18.81
N PRO A 233 -55.21 13.98 20.11
CA PRO A 233 -55.65 12.91 20.99
C PRO A 233 -57.17 12.75 20.90
N THR A 234 -57.66 11.52 20.73
CA THR A 234 -59.05 11.21 21.07
C THR A 234 -59.08 9.90 21.83
N CYS A 235 -59.36 10.00 23.12
CA CYS A 235 -59.67 8.87 23.99
C CYS A 235 -60.98 8.21 23.53
N GLN A 236 -60.96 6.87 23.40
CA GLN A 236 -62.10 6.04 23.75
C GLN A 236 -61.59 4.86 24.60
N PRO A 237 -62.21 4.56 25.76
CA PRO A 237 -61.90 3.37 26.53
C PRO A 237 -62.77 2.21 26.04
N GLY A 238 -62.14 1.09 25.66
CA GLY A 238 -62.82 -0.13 25.25
C GLY A 238 -61.86 -1.30 25.31
N GLU A 239 -62.19 -2.25 26.18
CA GLU A 239 -61.49 -3.48 26.55
C GLU A 239 -61.21 -4.41 25.35
N ASP A 240 -59.96 -4.90 25.22
CA ASP A 240 -59.61 -6.32 25.44
C ASP A 240 -58.35 -6.78 24.66
N ALA A 241 -57.46 -7.42 25.44
CA ALA A 241 -56.53 -8.50 25.12
C ALA A 241 -55.92 -8.60 23.71
N ASN A 242 -54.63 -8.21 23.58
CA ASN A 242 -53.61 -9.13 23.05
C ASN A 242 -52.20 -8.67 23.46
N MET A 243 -51.54 -9.43 24.34
CA MET A 243 -50.11 -9.26 24.64
C MET A 243 -49.29 -9.68 23.41
N ARG A 244 -48.92 -8.71 22.59
CA ARG A 244 -47.71 -8.80 21.77
C ARG A 244 -46.77 -7.75 22.32
N SER A 245 -45.69 -8.19 22.97
CA SER A 245 -44.61 -7.31 23.41
C SER A 245 -44.04 -6.59 22.20
N GLU A 246 -44.56 -5.40 21.90
CA GLU A 246 -43.85 -4.39 21.12
C GLU A 246 -42.60 -4.08 21.91
N SER A 247 -41.48 -4.65 21.45
CA SER A 247 -40.15 -4.22 21.86
C SER A 247 -40.11 -2.71 21.66
N LEU A 248 -40.00 -1.97 22.77
CA LEU A 248 -39.56 -0.58 22.79
C LEU A 248 -38.47 -0.40 21.73
N PRO A 249 -38.55 0.62 20.85
CA PRO A 249 -37.40 0.96 20.04
C PRO A 249 -36.23 1.18 20.99
N GLU A 250 -35.19 0.36 20.86
CA GLU A 250 -33.95 0.60 21.59
C GLU A 250 -33.58 2.08 21.42
N PRO A 251 -33.17 2.78 22.49
CA PRO A 251 -32.69 4.14 22.34
C PRO A 251 -31.52 4.07 21.37
N ILE A 252 -31.70 4.64 20.17
CA ILE A 252 -30.63 4.80 19.20
C ILE A 252 -29.61 5.69 19.88
N PHE A 253 -28.57 5.06 20.42
CA PHE A 253 -27.36 5.72 20.86
C PHE A 253 -26.82 6.45 19.64
N SER A 254 -27.15 7.74 19.50
CA SER A 254 -26.23 8.66 18.84
C SER A 254 -24.96 8.58 19.68
N PRO A 255 -23.85 8.02 19.19
CA PRO A 255 -22.69 7.84 20.05
C PRO A 255 -22.27 9.24 20.52
N PRO A 256 -22.08 9.45 21.84
CA PRO A 256 -21.80 10.78 22.42
C PRO A 256 -20.50 11.40 21.88
N THR A 257 -19.70 10.64 21.14
CA THR A 257 -18.46 11.07 20.47
C THR A 257 -18.66 12.14 19.40
N PHE A 258 -19.81 12.21 18.72
CA PHE A 258 -20.02 13.23 17.66
C PHE A 258 -20.24 14.65 18.21
N ARG A 259 -20.57 14.79 19.51
CA ARG A 259 -20.66 16.11 20.16
C ARG A 259 -19.31 16.66 20.64
N ILE A 260 -18.21 15.91 20.54
CA ILE A 260 -16.97 16.21 21.27
C ILE A 260 -15.84 16.73 20.36
N LEU A 261 -15.83 16.41 19.06
CA LEU A 261 -14.80 16.89 18.13
C LEU A 261 -15.38 17.78 17.04
N GLU A 262 -14.86 19.00 16.90
CA GLU A 262 -15.20 19.91 15.80
C GLU A 262 -14.69 19.31 14.47
N PRO A 263 -15.56 18.98 13.49
CA PRO A 263 -15.13 18.34 12.23
C PRO A 263 -14.06 19.12 11.48
N ARG A 264 -14.10 20.46 11.58
CA ARG A 264 -13.10 21.36 10.99
C ARG A 264 -11.70 21.10 11.54
N SER A 265 -11.58 20.76 12.82
CA SER A 265 -10.29 20.46 13.46
C SER A 265 -9.71 19.14 12.99
N VAL A 266 -10.53 18.10 12.85
CA VAL A 266 -10.10 16.79 12.31
C VAL A 266 -9.64 16.93 10.86
N ILE A 267 -10.41 17.64 10.03
CA ILE A 267 -10.05 17.96 8.64
C ILE A 267 -8.73 18.75 8.60
N ALA A 268 -8.57 19.75 9.48
CA ALA A 268 -7.34 20.53 9.56
C ALA A 268 -6.13 19.64 9.91
N ALA A 269 -6.27 18.73 10.88
CA ALA A 269 -5.20 17.82 11.28
C ALA A 269 -4.76 16.91 10.13
N LEU A 270 -5.71 16.31 9.41
CA LEU A 270 -5.43 15.50 8.22
C LEU A 270 -4.77 16.30 7.10
N LYS A 271 -5.24 17.52 6.83
CA LYS A 271 -4.61 18.42 5.84
C LYS A 271 -3.19 18.82 6.23
N ILE A 272 -2.91 19.02 7.51
CA ILE A 272 -1.57 19.31 8.02
C ILE A 272 -0.66 18.09 7.82
N ALA A 273 -1.11 16.87 8.12
CA ALA A 273 -0.35 15.65 7.85
C ALA A 273 -0.05 15.46 6.36
N ARG A 274 -1.05 15.69 5.51
CA ARG A 274 -0.92 15.68 4.04
C ARG A 274 0.15 16.67 3.57
N LEU A 275 0.14 17.87 4.15
CA LEU A 275 1.10 18.93 3.84
C LEU A 275 2.54 18.52 4.19
N LEU A 276 2.76 17.75 5.27
CA LEU A 276 4.08 17.23 5.61
C LEU A 276 4.61 16.28 4.55
N LEU A 277 3.84 15.23 4.21
CA LEU A 277 4.27 14.25 3.20
C LEU A 277 4.48 14.90 1.83
N GLY A 278 3.60 15.83 1.45
CA GLY A 278 3.78 16.65 0.25
C GLY A 278 5.08 17.46 0.27
N LYS A 279 5.43 18.04 1.41
CA LYS A 279 6.69 18.79 1.55
C LYS A 279 7.93 17.89 1.51
N LEU A 280 7.88 16.71 2.12
CA LEU A 280 8.97 15.72 2.03
C LEU A 280 9.20 15.29 0.58
N LEU A 281 8.12 15.02 -0.16
CA LEU A 281 8.18 14.71 -1.58
C LEU A 281 8.78 15.87 -2.40
N GLU A 282 8.39 17.11 -2.11
CA GLU A 282 8.95 18.31 -2.75
C GLU A 282 10.47 18.40 -2.54
N ILE A 283 10.93 18.33 -1.27
CA ILE A 283 12.35 18.37 -0.91
C ILE A 283 13.13 17.26 -1.62
N SER A 284 12.58 16.05 -1.65
CA SER A 284 13.25 14.89 -2.23
C SER A 284 13.41 14.94 -3.75
N LYS A 285 12.61 15.76 -4.44
CA LYS A 285 12.69 15.99 -5.89
C LYS A 285 13.56 17.20 -6.23
N ASP A 286 13.82 18.05 -5.25
CA ASP A 286 14.63 19.26 -5.41
C ASP A 286 16.12 18.93 -5.38
N THR A 287 16.58 18.32 -6.46
CA THR A 287 17.99 17.97 -6.71
C THR A 287 18.89 19.20 -6.86
N LYS A 288 18.32 20.40 -7.04
CA LYS A 288 19.06 21.65 -7.15
C LYS A 288 19.52 22.17 -5.79
N ASN A 289 18.69 22.00 -4.76
CA ASN A 289 18.98 22.50 -3.42
C ASN A 289 19.36 21.40 -2.44
N PHE A 290 18.94 20.16 -2.69
CA PHE A 290 19.17 19.04 -1.80
C PHE A 290 19.82 17.87 -2.52
N ARG A 291 20.66 17.16 -1.77
CA ARG A 291 21.10 15.81 -2.13
C ARG A 291 20.76 14.87 -0.97
N MET A 292 20.23 13.70 -1.32
CA MET A 292 20.11 12.61 -0.35
C MET A 292 21.50 12.06 -0.06
N ARG A 293 21.78 11.85 1.22
CA ARG A 293 23.01 11.25 1.70
C ARG A 293 23.12 9.81 1.17
N SER A 294 24.27 9.43 0.61
CA SER A 294 24.46 8.14 -0.06
C SER A 294 24.94 7.00 0.87
N ASP A 295 25.42 7.33 2.06
CA ASP A 295 25.99 6.38 3.03
C ASP A 295 24.99 5.98 4.14
N LEU A 296 23.69 5.94 3.80
CA LEU A 296 22.63 5.56 4.73
C LEU A 296 22.62 4.05 4.99
N THR A 297 22.42 3.67 6.24
CA THR A 297 22.10 2.27 6.60
C THR A 297 20.65 1.95 6.29
N SER A 298 20.33 0.68 6.12
CA SER A 298 18.93 0.23 6.00
C SER A 298 18.08 0.62 7.20
N ARG A 299 18.68 0.65 8.40
CA ARG A 299 17.99 1.04 9.63
C ARG A 299 17.57 2.51 9.59
N GLU A 300 18.43 3.40 9.11
CA GLU A 300 18.09 4.82 8.97
C GLU A 300 16.95 5.02 7.96
N LEU A 301 17.01 4.34 6.82
CA LEU A 301 15.96 4.38 5.80
C LEU A 301 14.63 3.82 6.34
N ASP A 302 14.66 2.66 7.00
CA ASP A 302 13.48 2.01 7.59
C ASP A 302 12.83 2.87 8.67
N VAL A 303 13.62 3.50 9.56
CA VAL A 303 13.09 4.43 10.56
C VAL A 303 12.40 5.60 9.87
N PHE A 304 12.99 6.15 8.81
CA PHE A 304 12.42 7.31 8.14
C PHE A 304 11.06 7.00 7.50
N VAL A 305 10.99 5.89 6.73
CA VAL A 305 9.76 5.39 6.11
C VAL A 305 8.73 4.98 7.16
N THR A 306 9.15 4.24 8.18
CA THR A 306 8.24 3.75 9.24
C THR A 306 7.59 4.92 9.98
N MET A 307 8.33 5.98 10.29
CA MET A 307 7.76 7.13 11.00
C MET A 307 6.74 7.91 10.14
N THR A 308 6.98 8.06 8.84
CA THR A 308 6.00 8.67 7.93
C THR A 308 4.75 7.81 7.76
N ASN A 309 4.92 6.50 7.63
CA ASN A 309 3.79 5.55 7.51
C ASN A 309 2.99 5.48 8.81
N THR A 310 3.67 5.48 9.96
CA THR A 310 3.05 5.49 11.29
C THR A 310 2.22 6.74 11.50
N LEU A 311 2.68 7.90 11.03
CA LEU A 311 1.91 9.15 11.08
C LEU A 311 0.59 9.01 10.31
N ALA A 312 0.64 8.58 9.05
CA ALA A 312 -0.55 8.39 8.21
C ALA A 312 -1.51 7.35 8.80
N ALA A 313 -0.98 6.19 9.20
CA ALA A 313 -1.76 5.11 9.80
C ALA A 313 -2.45 5.52 11.10
N SER A 314 -1.79 6.33 11.95
CA SER A 314 -2.37 6.81 13.21
C SER A 314 -3.56 7.74 12.96
N PHE A 315 -3.50 8.60 11.94
CA PHE A 315 -4.64 9.40 11.53
C PHE A 315 -5.79 8.54 11.02
N ARG A 316 -5.50 7.55 10.16
CA ARG A 316 -6.49 6.61 9.67
C ARG A 316 -7.19 5.91 10.83
N THR A 317 -6.43 5.32 11.76
CA THR A 317 -6.99 4.65 12.93
C THR A 317 -7.91 5.56 13.73
N LEU A 318 -7.49 6.78 14.08
CA LEU A 318 -8.32 7.70 14.87
C LEU A 318 -9.60 8.09 14.14
N VAL A 319 -9.54 8.37 12.84
CA VAL A 319 -10.71 8.75 12.03
C VAL A 319 -11.70 7.60 11.89
N TYR A 320 -11.21 6.39 11.69
CA TYR A 320 -12.05 5.21 11.61
C TYR A 320 -12.70 4.93 12.96
N SER A 321 -11.96 5.02 14.07
CA SER A 321 -12.55 4.90 15.43
C SER A 321 -13.63 5.95 15.72
N LEU A 322 -13.57 7.12 15.07
CA LEU A 322 -14.62 8.15 15.14
C LEU A 322 -15.84 7.85 14.28
N SER A 323 -15.76 6.89 13.37
CA SER A 323 -16.76 6.57 12.35
C SER A 323 -17.21 5.10 12.50
N PRO A 324 -18.04 4.75 13.50
CA PRO A 324 -18.41 3.37 13.82
C PRO A 324 -19.13 2.63 12.68
N SER A 325 -19.93 3.34 11.89
CA SER A 325 -20.62 2.79 10.71
C SER A 325 -19.65 2.34 9.61
N MET A 326 -18.42 2.84 9.62
CA MET A 326 -17.38 2.59 8.63
C MET A 326 -16.21 1.75 9.18
N SER A 327 -16.27 1.33 10.44
CA SER A 327 -15.21 0.59 11.17
C SER A 327 -15.27 -0.94 11.02
N ARG A 328 -16.01 -1.48 10.05
CA ARG A 328 -16.28 -2.93 10.00
C ARG A 328 -14.97 -3.72 9.84
N GLY A 329 -14.54 -4.38 10.92
CA GLY A 329 -13.31 -5.18 10.97
C GLY A 329 -12.07 -4.51 11.56
N GLN A 330 -12.15 -3.29 12.12
CA GLN A 330 -11.02 -2.60 12.75
C GLN A 330 -11.06 -2.73 14.28
N ASP A 331 -9.96 -3.17 14.89
CA ASP A 331 -9.78 -3.15 16.34
C ASP A 331 -9.60 -1.69 16.81
N ASN A 332 -10.65 -1.16 17.43
CA ASN A 332 -10.72 0.19 17.97
C ASN A 332 -10.53 0.20 19.50
N SER A 333 -9.74 -0.73 20.03
CA SER A 333 -9.46 -0.78 21.47
C SER A 333 -8.86 0.55 21.98
N PRO A 334 -9.16 0.94 23.24
CA PRO A 334 -8.60 2.14 23.86
C PRO A 334 -7.07 2.23 23.73
N MET A 335 -6.40 1.08 23.84
CA MET A 335 -4.95 0.97 23.74
C MET A 335 -4.44 1.41 22.36
N ILE A 336 -5.10 0.99 21.28
CA ILE A 336 -4.74 1.33 19.90
C ILE A 336 -4.94 2.84 19.64
N ILE A 337 -6.02 3.41 20.18
CA ILE A 337 -6.31 4.85 20.09
C ILE A 337 -5.22 5.65 20.82
N GLN A 338 -4.90 5.28 22.05
CA GLN A 338 -3.86 5.95 22.85
C GLN A 338 -2.47 5.82 22.20
N GLN A 339 -2.17 4.65 21.63
CA GLN A 339 -0.93 4.43 20.88
C GLN A 339 -0.87 5.32 19.64
N SER A 340 -1.97 5.43 18.89
CA SER A 340 -2.08 6.31 17.71
C SER A 340 -1.87 7.78 18.09
N LEU A 341 -2.42 8.24 19.21
CA LEU A 341 -2.18 9.60 19.72
C LEU A 341 -0.70 9.82 20.08
N SER A 342 -0.09 8.86 20.75
CA SER A 342 1.33 8.91 21.11
C SER A 342 2.22 9.00 19.87
N HIS A 343 1.89 8.22 18.83
CA HIS A 343 2.56 8.28 17.54
C HIS A 343 2.39 9.63 16.84
N LEU A 344 1.18 10.22 16.82
CA LEU A 344 0.96 11.54 16.24
C LEU A 344 1.81 12.63 16.92
N GLN A 345 2.11 12.49 18.20
CA GLN A 345 2.98 13.42 18.94
C GLN A 345 4.48 13.18 18.68
N ALA A 346 4.90 11.92 18.58
CA ALA A 346 6.30 11.54 18.50
C ALA A 346 6.86 11.54 17.07
N SER A 347 6.13 10.95 16.10
CA SER A 347 6.61 10.72 14.74
C SER A 347 7.13 11.97 14.04
N PRO A 348 6.47 13.15 14.11
CA PRO A 348 6.98 14.33 13.43
C PRO A 348 8.36 14.78 13.92
N ARG A 349 8.68 14.61 15.20
CA ARG A 349 10.00 14.96 15.74
C ARG A 349 11.09 14.08 15.11
N VAL A 350 10.82 12.79 15.00
CA VAL A 350 11.74 11.84 14.37
C VAL A 350 11.87 12.14 12.88
N ILE A 351 10.77 12.40 12.18
CA ILE A 351 10.77 12.78 10.75
C ILE A 351 11.66 14.01 10.50
N LEU A 352 11.56 15.05 11.33
CA LEU A 352 12.43 16.23 11.20
C LEU A 352 13.91 15.91 11.40
N LEU A 353 14.23 15.11 12.41
CA LEU A 353 15.60 14.69 12.68
C LEU A 353 16.17 13.91 11.49
N MET A 354 15.41 12.94 10.99
CA MET A 354 15.79 12.13 9.83
C MET A 354 15.96 13.01 8.59
N MET A 355 14.99 13.87 8.28
CA MET A 355 15.05 14.80 7.14
C MET A 355 16.32 15.66 7.16
N ASN A 356 16.67 16.24 8.32
CA ASN A 356 17.89 17.06 8.45
C ASN A 356 19.20 16.26 8.31
N SER A 357 19.17 14.97 8.65
CA SER A 357 20.34 14.09 8.56
C SER A 357 20.51 13.41 7.20
N ILE A 358 19.40 13.25 6.46
CA ILE A 358 19.31 12.54 5.19
C ILE A 358 19.42 13.51 4.01
N PHE A 359 18.74 14.65 4.05
CA PHE A 359 18.78 15.64 2.97
C PHE A 359 19.75 16.77 3.32
N LEU A 360 20.88 16.79 2.65
CA LEU A 360 21.95 17.77 2.83
C LEU A 360 21.84 18.88 1.78
N PRO A 361 22.29 20.11 2.09
CA PRO A 361 22.22 21.20 1.13
C PRO A 361 23.30 20.99 0.06
N VAL A 362 23.00 21.36 -1.18
CA VAL A 362 24.02 21.46 -2.24
C VAL A 362 24.78 22.77 -2.04
N LEU A 363 26.10 22.69 -1.82
CA LEU A 363 26.95 23.80 -1.37
C LEU A 363 27.33 24.82 -2.47
N ASP A 364 26.84 24.66 -3.70
CA ASP A 364 27.22 25.52 -4.84
C ASP A 364 26.50 26.87 -4.89
N ARG A 365 25.65 27.20 -3.91
CA ARG A 365 25.01 28.53 -3.84
C ARG A 365 25.87 29.47 -2.98
N ALA A 366 26.44 30.45 -3.66
CA ALA A 366 27.09 31.64 -3.11
C ALA A 366 26.23 32.34 -2.04
N ASP A 367 26.92 33.06 -1.16
CA ASP A 367 26.58 33.41 0.23
C ASP A 367 25.38 34.35 0.48
N ASP A 368 24.48 34.57 -0.49
CA ASP A 368 23.49 35.67 -0.44
C ASP A 368 22.05 35.27 -0.05
N PHE A 369 21.75 33.98 0.17
CA PHE A 369 20.41 33.52 0.57
C PHE A 369 20.45 32.63 1.81
N PRO A 370 19.43 32.66 2.69
CA PRO A 370 19.37 31.71 3.80
C PRO A 370 19.39 30.30 3.23
N SER A 371 20.33 29.49 3.73
CA SER A 371 20.49 28.09 3.30
C SER A 371 19.13 27.40 3.20
N PRO A 372 18.85 26.65 2.11
CA PRO A 372 17.60 25.91 1.96
C PRO A 372 17.21 25.12 3.22
N ILE A 373 18.20 24.57 3.94
CA ILE A 373 17.96 23.88 5.22
C ILE A 373 17.37 24.78 6.30
N VAL A 374 17.85 26.03 6.42
CA VAL A 374 17.32 26.99 7.40
C VAL A 374 15.86 27.29 7.10
N SER A 375 15.51 27.52 5.83
CA SER A 375 14.13 27.74 5.39
C SER A 375 13.22 26.55 5.75
N HIS A 376 13.66 25.32 5.47
CA HIS A 376 12.88 24.11 5.79
C HIS A 376 12.76 23.85 7.27
N LYS A 377 13.79 24.14 8.08
CA LYS A 377 13.70 24.07 9.55
C LYS A 377 12.68 25.05 10.10
N VAL A 378 12.66 26.29 9.59
CA VAL A 378 11.66 27.30 9.99
C VAL A 378 10.26 26.83 9.59
N TRP A 379 10.10 26.35 8.36
CA TRP A 379 8.83 25.79 7.89
C TRP A 379 8.36 24.63 8.76
N PHE A 380 9.23 23.68 9.08
CA PHE A 380 8.87 22.52 9.90
C PHE A 380 8.49 22.94 11.32
N ARG A 381 9.20 23.89 11.93
CA ARG A 381 8.82 24.43 13.25
C ARG A 381 7.42 25.01 13.23
N ARG A 382 7.09 25.80 12.20
CA ARG A 382 5.74 26.37 12.03
C ARG A 382 4.70 25.27 11.82
N TRP A 383 4.99 24.31 10.94
CA TRP A 383 4.14 23.16 10.68
C TRP A 383 3.89 22.35 11.97
N ASN A 384 4.93 22.10 12.76
CA ASN A 384 4.85 21.32 14.00
C ASN A 384 3.99 22.03 15.06
N ASN A 385 4.05 23.36 15.14
CA ASN A 385 3.15 24.11 16.01
C ASN A 385 1.68 23.95 15.58
N LEU A 386 1.40 24.05 14.27
CA LEU A 386 0.06 23.85 13.72
C LEU A 386 -0.43 22.40 13.93
N HIS A 387 0.44 21.42 13.70
CA HIS A 387 0.17 20.00 13.94
C HIS A 387 -0.20 19.74 15.39
N ASN A 388 0.61 20.23 16.34
CA ASN A 388 0.34 20.07 17.78
C ASN A 388 -0.97 20.74 18.20
N LEU A 389 -1.34 21.87 17.61
CA LEU A 389 -2.65 22.49 17.85
C LEU A 389 -3.78 21.64 17.28
N ALA A 390 -3.61 21.12 16.07
CA ALA A 390 -4.64 20.35 15.39
C ALA A 390 -4.91 18.99 16.05
N ILE A 391 -3.89 18.29 16.54
CA ILE A 391 -4.07 16.97 17.18
C ILE A 391 -4.66 17.04 18.60
N ARG A 392 -4.68 18.23 19.24
CA ARG A 392 -5.33 18.40 20.56
C ARG A 392 -6.79 18.03 20.54
N VAL A 393 -7.46 18.16 19.38
CA VAL A 393 -8.86 17.77 19.23
C VAL A 393 -9.08 16.30 19.63
N PHE A 394 -8.09 15.43 19.39
CA PHE A 394 -8.14 14.02 19.73
C PHE A 394 -7.75 13.70 21.18
N HIS A 395 -7.19 14.64 21.94
CA HIS A 395 -6.81 14.38 23.33
C HIS A 395 -8.02 14.19 24.24
N GLY A 396 -9.17 14.79 23.90
CA GLY A 396 -10.44 14.51 24.59
C GLY A 396 -10.91 13.07 24.38
N PHE A 397 -10.49 12.40 23.31
CA PHE A 397 -10.96 11.06 22.93
C PHE A 397 -10.34 9.94 23.79
N GLY A 398 -9.13 10.12 24.32
CA GLY A 398 -8.43 9.12 25.14
C GLY A 398 -8.99 8.91 26.54
N TYR A 399 -9.86 9.81 27.04
CA TYR A 399 -10.43 9.76 28.39
C TYR A 399 -11.84 9.15 28.46
N TYR A 400 -12.46 8.83 27.32
CA TYR A 400 -13.86 8.37 27.25
C TYR A 400 -14.04 6.89 26.89
N VAL A 401 -12.97 6.12 26.78
CA VAL A 401 -13.12 4.67 26.64
C VAL A 401 -13.14 4.07 28.05
N PRO A 402 -14.26 3.52 28.53
CA PRO A 402 -14.31 2.92 29.86
C PRO A 402 -13.31 1.76 29.89
N LEU A 403 -12.47 1.73 30.91
CA LEU A 403 -11.79 0.50 31.31
C LEU A 403 -12.88 -0.44 31.83
N SER A 404 -13.31 -1.38 30.99
CA SER A 404 -14.16 -2.51 31.40
C SER A 404 -13.37 -3.80 31.30
#